data_AF-A0A5F7ZY80-F1
#
_entry.id   AF-A0A5F7ZY80-F1
#
_cell.length_a   1.000
_cell.length_b   1.000
_cell.length_c   1.000
_cell.angle_alpha   90.00
_cell.angle_beta   90.00
_cell.angle_gamma   90.00
#
_symmetry.space_group_name_H-M   'P 1'
#
loop_
_entity.id
_entity.type
_entity.pdbx_description
1 polymer ?
#
loop_
_entity_poly.entity_id
_entity_poly.type
_entity_poly.pdbx_seq_one_letter_code
_entity_poly.pdbx_strand_id
1 'polypeptide(L)'
;PALQFWNSFSDFLEETVSHLNTVRRSNREYSESFSLSLRNPPEVTVFPKEPVELGQPNTLICHIDKFFPPVLNVTWLCNGEPVTEGVAESLFLPRTDYSFHKFHYLTFVPSAEDYYDCRVEHWGLDQPLLKHWVSQNDTSQSAGLTAFAHFLMGLFVCFLGIFSHRFLRKISRGSI
;
A
#
# COMPACT_ATOMS: atom_id res chain seq x y z
N PRO A 1 57.11 31.38 -27.38
CA PRO A 1 56.54 31.53 -26.02
C PRO A 1 55.06 31.18 -25.93
N ALA A 2 54.19 31.81 -26.74
CA ALA A 2 52.74 31.58 -26.70
C ALA A 2 52.32 30.16 -27.17
N LEU A 3 52.88 29.66 -28.27
CA LEU A 3 52.55 28.32 -28.80
C LEU A 3 52.86 27.18 -27.82
N GLN A 4 54.01 27.26 -27.15
CA GLN A 4 54.41 26.26 -26.15
C GLN A 4 53.49 26.29 -24.92
N PHE A 5 53.08 27.49 -24.50
CA PHE A 5 52.08 27.65 -23.45
C PHE A 5 50.72 27.05 -23.85
N TRP A 6 50.24 27.33 -25.06
CA TRP A 6 48.97 26.79 -25.55
C TRP A 6 48.98 25.27 -25.69
N ASN A 7 50.07 24.68 -26.19
CA ASN A 7 50.22 23.22 -26.26
C ASN A 7 50.26 22.59 -24.86
N SER A 8 51.04 23.16 -23.94
CA SER A 8 51.08 22.67 -22.55
C SER A 8 49.71 22.78 -21.87
N PHE A 9 48.94 23.80 -22.19
CA PHE A 9 47.58 23.98 -21.67
C PHE A 9 46.58 23.00 -22.30
N SER A 10 46.67 22.72 -23.61
CA SER A 10 45.83 21.72 -24.27
C SER A 10 46.09 20.32 -23.75
N ASP A 11 47.35 19.94 -23.56
CA ASP A 11 47.74 18.62 -23.04
C ASP A 11 47.17 18.40 -21.62
N PHE A 12 47.26 19.43 -20.77
CA PHE A 12 46.65 19.42 -19.44
C PHE A 12 45.11 19.28 -19.51
N LEU A 13 44.44 19.98 -20.42
CA LEU A 13 42.99 19.85 -20.60
C LEU A 13 42.60 18.45 -21.09
N GLU A 14 43.34 17.86 -22.01
CA GLU A 14 43.06 16.50 -22.50
C GLU A 14 43.24 15.44 -21.41
N GLU A 15 44.29 15.56 -20.58
CA GLU A 15 44.50 14.67 -19.43
C GLU A 15 43.36 14.78 -18.41
N THR A 16 42.96 16.01 -18.06
CA THR A 16 41.85 16.22 -17.11
C THR A 16 40.52 15.70 -17.65
N VAL A 17 40.23 15.90 -18.94
CA VAL A 17 39.04 15.33 -19.59
C VAL A 17 39.08 13.80 -19.58
N SER A 18 40.23 13.18 -19.86
CA SER A 18 40.42 11.72 -19.80
C SER A 18 40.13 11.16 -18.40
N HIS A 19 40.67 11.79 -17.36
CA HIS A 19 40.40 11.42 -15.97
C HIS A 19 38.93 11.58 -15.59
N LEU A 20 38.30 12.70 -15.96
CA LEU A 20 36.88 12.93 -15.70
C LEU A 20 35.99 11.89 -16.40
N ASN A 21 36.31 11.52 -17.64
CA ASN A 21 35.58 10.49 -18.38
C ASN A 21 35.72 9.11 -17.72
N THR A 22 36.92 8.78 -17.21
CA THR A 22 37.17 7.53 -16.49
C THR A 22 36.36 7.46 -15.20
N VAL A 23 36.40 8.53 -14.39
CA VAL A 23 35.60 8.64 -13.15
C VAL A 23 34.11 8.56 -13.44
N ARG A 24 33.63 9.27 -14.48
CA ARG A 24 32.23 9.23 -14.90
C ARG A 24 31.80 7.81 -15.28
N ARG A 25 32.63 7.08 -16.01
CA ARG A 25 32.35 5.70 -16.41
C ARG A 25 32.25 4.77 -15.21
N SER A 26 33.24 4.84 -14.30
CA SER A 26 33.27 4.05 -13.07
C SER A 26 32.05 4.33 -12.18
N ASN A 27 31.72 5.61 -11.97
CA ASN A 27 30.55 6.00 -11.19
C ASN A 27 29.23 5.50 -11.81
N ARG A 28 29.13 5.47 -13.15
CA ARG A 28 27.96 4.94 -13.84
C ARG A 28 27.81 3.43 -13.60
N GLU A 29 28.89 2.67 -13.78
CA GLU A 29 28.89 1.22 -13.57
C GLU A 29 28.56 0.85 -12.11
N TYR A 30 29.12 1.59 -11.16
CA TYR A 30 28.79 1.46 -9.73
C TYR A 30 27.32 1.81 -9.44
N SER A 31 26.80 2.91 -10.01
CA SER A 31 25.40 3.31 -9.81
C SER A 31 24.42 2.30 -10.40
N GLU A 32 24.70 1.74 -11.58
CA GLU A 32 23.85 0.74 -12.24
C GLU A 32 23.84 -0.57 -11.44
N SER A 33 25.01 -1.06 -11.02
CA SER A 33 25.12 -2.27 -10.19
C SER A 33 24.47 -2.12 -8.81
N PHE A 34 24.65 -0.97 -8.14
CA PHE A 34 23.99 -0.65 -6.88
C PHE A 34 22.47 -0.58 -7.03
N SER A 35 21.98 0.11 -8.08
CA SER A 35 20.55 0.24 -8.34
C SER A 35 19.89 -1.10 -8.64
N LEU A 36 20.55 -1.99 -9.39
CA LEU A 36 20.05 -3.34 -9.64
C LEU A 36 19.96 -4.20 -8.37
N SER A 37 20.88 -3.98 -7.43
CA SER A 37 20.98 -4.70 -6.15
C SER A 37 20.05 -4.15 -5.06
N LEU A 38 19.63 -2.89 -5.17
CA LEU A 38 18.82 -2.19 -4.15
C LEU A 38 17.43 -1.79 -4.66
N ARG A 39 16.80 -2.61 -5.52
CA ARG A 39 15.40 -2.40 -5.90
C ARG A 39 14.48 -2.89 -4.79
N ASN A 40 14.07 -1.96 -3.93
CA ASN A 40 13.14 -2.27 -2.86
C ASN A 40 11.71 -2.00 -3.35
N PRO A 41 10.85 -3.02 -3.47
CA PRO A 41 9.46 -2.82 -3.86
C PRO A 41 8.71 -1.99 -2.81
N PRO A 42 7.74 -1.15 -3.22
CA PRO A 42 6.93 -0.37 -2.31
C PRO A 42 5.97 -1.23 -1.49
N GLU A 43 5.74 -0.83 -0.26
CA GLU A 43 4.56 -1.20 0.51
C GLU A 43 3.46 -0.15 0.29
N VAL A 44 2.22 -0.59 -0.01
CA VAL A 44 1.13 0.34 -0.36
C VAL A 44 -0.06 0.17 0.58
N THR A 45 -0.51 1.27 1.16
CA THR A 45 -1.73 1.34 1.97
C THR A 45 -2.66 2.42 1.42
N VAL A 46 -3.96 2.14 1.46
CA VAL A 46 -5.00 3.07 1.04
C VAL A 46 -5.98 3.28 2.18
N PHE A 47 -6.27 4.53 2.51
CA PHE A 47 -7.19 4.91 3.57
C PHE A 47 -7.85 6.27 3.30
N PRO A 48 -9.07 6.50 3.78
CA PRO A 48 -9.71 7.80 3.67
C PRO A 48 -9.10 8.78 4.68
N LYS A 49 -9.13 10.08 4.35
CA LYS A 49 -8.66 11.15 5.23
C LYS A 49 -9.56 11.30 6.47
N GLU A 50 -10.87 11.22 6.26
CA GLU A 50 -11.90 11.36 7.30
C GLU A 50 -12.80 10.10 7.30
N PRO A 51 -13.53 9.81 8.39
CA PRO A 51 -14.55 8.75 8.39
C PRO A 51 -15.49 8.87 7.18
N VAL A 52 -15.84 7.73 6.58
CA VAL A 52 -16.59 7.71 5.32
C VAL A 52 -18.08 7.95 5.59
N GLU A 53 -18.62 9.03 5.05
CA GLU A 53 -20.05 9.30 5.00
C GLU A 53 -20.50 9.33 3.53
N LEU A 54 -21.46 8.48 3.17
CA LEU A 54 -21.94 8.39 1.79
C LEU A 54 -22.54 9.72 1.32
N GLY A 55 -22.19 10.15 0.11
CA GLY A 55 -22.65 11.42 -0.46
C GLY A 55 -21.94 12.68 0.06
N GLN A 56 -21.05 12.58 1.06
CA GLN A 56 -20.23 13.71 1.51
C GLN A 56 -18.82 13.66 0.93
N PRO A 57 -18.27 14.77 0.41
CA PRO A 57 -16.91 14.79 -0.14
C PRO A 57 -15.86 14.33 0.87
N ASN A 58 -14.90 13.52 0.40
CA ASN A 58 -13.76 13.03 1.19
C ASN A 58 -12.52 12.91 0.28
N THR A 59 -11.40 12.45 0.83
CA THR A 59 -10.14 12.23 0.10
C THR A 59 -9.60 10.86 0.42
N LEU A 60 -9.35 10.04 -0.60
CA LEU A 60 -8.55 8.82 -0.46
C LEU A 60 -7.07 9.15 -0.51
N ILE A 61 -6.30 8.49 0.35
CA ILE A 61 -4.87 8.63 0.48
C ILE A 61 -4.24 7.27 0.18
N CYS A 62 -3.41 7.21 -0.84
CA CYS A 62 -2.53 6.10 -1.13
C CYS A 62 -1.13 6.46 -0.62
N HIS A 63 -0.71 5.81 0.46
CA HIS A 63 0.64 5.92 1.00
C HIS A 63 1.50 4.81 0.42
N ILE A 64 2.49 5.21 -0.38
CA ILE A 64 3.48 4.33 -0.98
C ILE A 64 4.77 4.48 -0.17
N ASP A 65 5.25 3.39 0.42
CA ASP A 65 6.29 3.44 1.45
C ASP A 65 7.45 2.47 1.16
N LYS A 66 8.62 2.77 1.75
CA LYS A 66 9.86 1.95 1.75
C LYS A 66 10.42 1.57 0.38
N PHE A 67 10.19 2.38 -0.65
CA PHE A 67 10.64 2.06 -2.01
C PHE A 67 12.00 2.68 -2.36
N PHE A 68 12.74 2.03 -3.24
CA PHE A 68 13.94 2.56 -3.89
C PHE A 68 14.13 1.90 -5.27
N PRO A 69 14.50 2.63 -6.33
CA PRO A 69 14.81 4.07 -6.39
C PRO A 69 13.55 4.96 -6.32
N PRO A 70 13.70 6.29 -6.16
CA PRO A 70 12.58 7.25 -6.11
C PRO A 70 11.95 7.51 -7.49
N VAL A 71 11.58 6.45 -8.19
CA VAL A 71 10.96 6.49 -9.52
C VAL A 71 9.82 5.47 -9.54
N LEU A 72 8.59 5.95 -9.68
CA LEU A 72 7.38 5.13 -9.75
C LEU A 72 6.29 5.87 -10.51
N ASN A 73 5.28 5.13 -10.95
CA ASN A 73 4.06 5.67 -11.55
C ASN A 73 2.85 5.24 -10.71
N VAL A 74 1.95 6.18 -10.42
CA VAL A 74 0.74 5.93 -9.62
C VAL A 74 -0.48 6.32 -10.42
N THR A 75 -1.50 5.48 -10.44
CA THR A 75 -2.77 5.76 -11.10
C THR A 75 -3.92 5.39 -10.18
N TRP A 76 -4.87 6.28 -10.02
CA TRP A 76 -6.15 5.96 -9.38
C TRP A 76 -7.09 5.36 -10.40
N LEU A 77 -7.75 4.27 -10.04
CA LEU A 77 -8.83 3.67 -10.80
C LEU A 77 -10.12 3.77 -10.00
N CYS A 78 -11.23 4.11 -10.65
CA CYS A 78 -12.59 3.98 -10.12
C CYS A 78 -13.33 2.96 -10.99
N ASN A 79 -13.81 1.88 -10.39
CA ASN A 79 -14.48 0.79 -11.12
C ASN A 79 -13.65 0.23 -12.30
N GLY A 80 -12.32 0.20 -12.14
CA GLY A 80 -11.37 -0.25 -13.17
C GLY A 80 -10.94 0.82 -14.18
N GLU A 81 -11.59 1.97 -14.23
CA GLU A 81 -11.28 3.05 -15.17
C GLU A 81 -10.36 4.11 -14.53
N PRO A 82 -9.35 4.63 -15.25
CA PRO A 82 -8.43 5.62 -14.71
C PRO A 82 -9.11 6.97 -14.45
N VAL A 83 -8.84 7.55 -13.28
CA VAL A 83 -9.36 8.86 -12.86
C VAL A 83 -8.19 9.82 -12.65
N THR A 84 -8.31 11.02 -13.23
CA THR A 84 -7.33 12.11 -13.09
C THR A 84 -7.90 13.34 -12.40
N GLU A 85 -9.23 13.49 -12.38
CA GLU A 85 -9.88 14.60 -11.70
C GLU A 85 -9.74 14.45 -10.18
N GLY A 86 -9.42 15.54 -9.49
CA GLY A 86 -9.24 15.51 -8.03
C GLY A 86 -7.99 14.79 -7.54
N VAL A 87 -7.10 14.39 -8.46
CA VAL A 87 -5.83 13.73 -8.12
C VAL A 87 -4.77 14.76 -7.76
N ALA A 88 -4.04 14.50 -6.67
CA ALA A 88 -2.86 15.26 -6.27
C ALA A 88 -1.78 14.33 -5.73
N GLU A 89 -0.55 14.80 -5.66
CA GLU A 89 0.58 13.99 -5.19
C GLU A 89 1.59 14.81 -4.38
N SER A 90 2.29 14.15 -3.46
CA SER A 90 3.44 14.73 -2.77
C SER A 90 4.72 14.60 -3.61
N LEU A 91 5.78 15.31 -3.20
CA LEU A 91 7.13 14.98 -3.65
C LEU A 91 7.58 13.62 -3.11
N PHE A 92 8.70 13.11 -3.62
CA PHE A 92 9.42 11.99 -3.01
C PHE A 92 10.02 12.43 -1.68
N LEU A 93 9.64 11.77 -0.60
CA LEU A 93 10.09 12.09 0.75
C LEU A 93 11.15 11.06 1.17
N PRO A 94 12.34 11.50 1.59
CA PRO A 94 13.40 10.58 2.03
C PRO A 94 13.10 10.02 3.42
N ARG A 95 13.46 8.76 3.65
CA ARG A 95 13.45 8.11 4.95
C ARG A 95 14.87 7.97 5.51
N THR A 96 14.96 7.64 6.80
CA THR A 96 16.23 7.43 7.51
C THR A 96 17.01 6.21 7.03
N ASP A 97 16.33 5.25 6.40
CA ASP A 97 16.87 3.97 5.89
C ASP A 97 17.24 4.03 4.41
N TYR A 98 17.44 5.24 3.86
CA TYR A 98 17.74 5.52 2.44
C TYR A 98 16.64 5.11 1.45
N SER A 99 15.49 4.65 1.93
CA SER A 99 14.30 4.45 1.13
C SER A 99 13.48 5.75 1.01
N PHE A 100 12.42 5.70 0.21
CA PHE A 100 11.52 6.83 0.00
C PHE A 100 10.10 6.44 0.34
N HIS A 101 9.29 7.46 0.64
CA HIS A 101 7.85 7.35 0.69
C HIS A 101 7.18 8.51 -0.05
N LYS A 102 5.94 8.32 -0.49
CA LYS A 102 5.17 9.28 -1.28
C LYS A 102 3.68 9.10 -1.01
N PHE A 103 2.94 10.19 -1.09
CA PHE A 103 1.48 10.18 -0.97
C PHE A 103 0.83 10.54 -2.30
N HIS A 104 -0.23 9.82 -2.63
CA HIS A 104 -1.11 10.09 -3.76
C HIS A 104 -2.53 10.28 -3.23
N TYR A 105 -3.21 11.31 -3.67
CA TYR A 105 -4.49 11.75 -3.14
C TYR A 105 -5.55 11.70 -4.23
N LEU A 106 -6.79 11.37 -3.88
CA LEU A 106 -7.96 11.45 -4.76
C LEU A 106 -9.13 12.04 -3.99
N THR A 107 -9.58 13.23 -4.37
CA THR A 107 -10.85 13.77 -3.88
C THR A 107 -12.01 13.05 -4.55
N PHE A 108 -12.97 12.57 -3.78
CA PHE A 108 -14.10 11.78 -4.26
C PHE A 108 -15.33 12.01 -3.39
N VAL A 109 -16.49 11.59 -3.90
CA VAL A 109 -17.73 11.49 -3.12
C VAL A 109 -18.03 9.99 -2.96
N PRO A 110 -17.97 9.43 -1.74
CA PRO A 110 -18.18 8.01 -1.52
C PRO A 110 -19.57 7.54 -1.96
N SER A 111 -19.57 6.44 -2.72
CA SER A 111 -20.75 5.69 -3.16
C SER A 111 -20.62 4.26 -2.69
N ALA A 112 -21.74 3.64 -2.30
CA ALA A 112 -21.77 2.25 -1.83
C ALA A 112 -21.48 1.23 -2.96
N GLU A 113 -21.62 1.64 -4.22
CA GLU A 113 -21.46 0.77 -5.39
C GLU A 113 -20.06 0.87 -6.01
N ASP A 114 -19.34 1.96 -5.73
CA ASP A 114 -18.05 2.23 -6.33
C ASP A 114 -16.90 1.63 -5.53
N TYR A 115 -15.88 1.17 -6.24
CA TYR A 115 -14.60 0.80 -5.66
C TYR A 115 -13.46 1.56 -6.30
N TYR A 116 -12.39 1.71 -5.54
CA TYR A 116 -11.22 2.47 -5.93
C TYR A 116 -9.97 1.62 -5.80
N ASP A 117 -9.07 1.70 -6.78
CA ASP A 117 -7.76 1.05 -6.71
C ASP A 117 -6.64 2.09 -6.87
N CYS A 118 -5.65 2.03 -6.00
CA CYS A 118 -4.37 2.68 -6.23
C CYS A 118 -3.43 1.71 -6.96
N ARG A 119 -3.18 1.96 -8.24
CA ARG A 119 -2.23 1.19 -9.07
C ARG A 119 -0.85 1.81 -8.96
N VAL A 120 0.14 1.03 -8.52
CA VAL A 120 1.53 1.46 -8.35
C VAL A 120 2.45 0.61 -9.20
N GLU A 121 3.24 1.27 -10.05
CA GLU A 121 4.25 0.66 -10.91
C GLU A 121 5.63 1.10 -10.43
N HIS A 122 6.51 0.15 -10.13
CA HIS A 122 7.86 0.39 -9.63
C HIS A 122 8.80 -0.72 -10.10
N TRP A 123 10.07 -0.43 -10.35
CA TRP A 123 11.04 -1.40 -10.90
C TRP A 123 11.38 -2.57 -9.97
N GLY A 124 11.08 -2.45 -8.68
CA GLY A 124 11.18 -3.54 -7.71
C GLY A 124 9.99 -4.51 -7.75
N LEU A 125 8.93 -4.20 -8.51
CA LEU A 125 7.77 -5.07 -8.69
C LEU A 125 7.81 -5.76 -10.05
N ASP A 126 7.52 -7.06 -10.07
CA ASP A 126 7.38 -7.82 -11.33
C ASP A 126 6.12 -7.42 -12.11
N GLN A 127 5.07 -6.99 -11.39
CA GLN A 127 3.79 -6.54 -11.94
C GLN A 127 3.27 -5.32 -11.17
N PRO A 128 2.42 -4.47 -11.78
CA PRO A 128 1.81 -3.36 -11.09
C PRO A 128 1.06 -3.83 -9.83
N LEU A 129 1.30 -3.17 -8.71
CA LEU A 129 0.61 -3.44 -7.46
C LEU A 129 -0.72 -2.67 -7.42
N LEU A 130 -1.84 -3.38 -7.30
CA LEU A 130 -3.16 -2.79 -7.12
C LEU A 130 -3.57 -2.86 -5.65
N LYS A 131 -3.78 -1.70 -5.03
CA LYS A 131 -4.31 -1.61 -3.68
C LYS A 131 -5.78 -1.19 -3.70
N HIS A 132 -6.64 -2.17 -3.46
CA HIS A 132 -8.08 -2.02 -3.47
C HIS A 132 -8.64 -1.34 -2.23
N TRP A 133 -9.65 -0.50 -2.42
CA TRP A 133 -10.41 0.19 -1.39
C TRP A 133 -11.90 0.25 -1.76
N VAL A 134 -12.74 0.02 -0.76
CA VAL A 134 -14.20 0.15 -0.83
C VAL A 134 -14.70 0.88 0.41
N SER A 135 -15.77 1.66 0.27
CA SER A 135 -16.48 2.18 1.44
C SER A 135 -17.07 1.01 2.21
N GLN A 136 -16.48 0.67 3.35
CA GLN A 136 -17.05 -0.35 4.23
C GLN A 136 -18.34 0.20 4.84
N ASN A 137 -19.47 -0.20 4.28
CA ASN A 137 -20.76 -0.06 4.93
C ASN A 137 -20.81 -1.15 6.02
N ASP A 138 -20.38 -0.82 7.24
CA ASP A 138 -20.63 -1.59 8.46
C ASP A 138 -20.58 -3.13 8.32
N THR A 139 -19.45 -3.69 7.89
CA THR A 139 -19.16 -5.14 8.04
C THR A 139 -18.95 -5.54 9.52
N SER A 140 -19.46 -4.74 10.46
CA SER A 140 -19.59 -5.02 11.89
C SER A 140 -20.90 -5.73 12.24
N GLN A 141 -21.92 -5.69 11.38
CA GLN A 141 -23.22 -6.32 11.66
C GLN A 141 -23.22 -7.85 11.48
N SER A 142 -22.41 -8.42 10.60
CA SER A 142 -22.36 -9.88 10.36
C SER A 142 -21.68 -10.66 11.50
N ALA A 143 -20.73 -10.03 12.20
CA ALA A 143 -20.07 -10.60 13.37
C ALA A 143 -21.03 -10.73 14.57
N GLY A 144 -21.96 -9.78 14.75
CA GLY A 144 -22.98 -9.85 15.79
C GLY A 144 -23.95 -11.01 15.57
N LEU A 145 -24.45 -11.18 14.35
CA LEU A 145 -25.45 -12.22 14.01
C LEU A 145 -24.93 -13.64 14.26
N THR A 146 -23.64 -13.89 13.95
CA THR A 146 -23.00 -15.20 14.21
C THR A 146 -22.83 -15.47 15.72
N ALA A 147 -22.49 -14.45 16.51
CA ALA A 147 -22.40 -14.57 17.97
C ALA A 147 -23.77 -14.85 18.63
N PHE A 148 -24.83 -14.18 18.20
CA PHE A 148 -26.19 -14.42 18.71
C PHE A 148 -26.69 -15.83 18.38
N ALA A 149 -26.42 -16.34 17.18
CA ALA A 149 -26.82 -17.68 16.78
C ALA A 149 -26.15 -18.77 17.64
N HIS A 150 -24.85 -18.65 17.93
CA HIS A 150 -24.14 -19.58 18.81
C HIS A 150 -24.65 -19.54 20.26
N PHE A 151 -25.01 -18.35 20.76
CA PHE A 151 -25.57 -18.22 22.10
C PHE A 151 -26.92 -18.94 22.24
N LEU A 152 -27.83 -18.78 21.27
CA LEU A 152 -29.13 -19.46 21.26
C LEU A 152 -29.00 -20.98 21.14
N MET A 153 -28.08 -21.46 20.31
CA MET A 153 -27.77 -22.89 20.16
C MET A 153 -27.32 -23.49 21.51
N GLY A 154 -26.42 -22.80 22.22
CA GLY A 154 -25.94 -23.22 23.54
C GLY A 154 -27.05 -23.29 24.59
N LEU A 155 -27.95 -22.31 24.63
CA LEU A 155 -29.10 -22.31 25.55
C LEU A 155 -30.04 -23.48 25.30
N PHE A 156 -30.32 -23.82 24.04
CA PHE A 156 -31.20 -24.93 23.69
C PHE A 156 -30.63 -26.28 24.14
N VAL A 157 -29.33 -26.52 23.90
CA VAL A 157 -28.64 -27.74 24.37
C VAL A 157 -28.67 -27.84 25.90
N CYS A 158 -28.40 -26.74 26.61
CA CYS A 158 -28.49 -26.69 28.07
C CYS A 158 -29.90 -27.01 28.57
N PHE A 159 -30.94 -26.46 27.92
CA PHE A 159 -32.33 -26.70 28.30
C PHE A 159 -32.71 -28.18 28.13
N LEU A 160 -32.36 -28.80 27.00
CA LEU A 160 -32.59 -30.22 26.75
C LEU A 160 -31.83 -31.10 27.76
N GLY A 161 -30.60 -30.73 28.12
CA GLY A 161 -29.81 -31.41 29.15
C GLY A 161 -30.45 -31.34 30.54
N ILE A 162 -30.92 -30.15 30.96
CA ILE A 162 -31.63 -29.98 32.24
C ILE A 162 -32.95 -30.75 32.23
N PHE A 163 -33.73 -30.66 31.14
CA PHE A 163 -35.02 -31.33 31.03
C PHE A 163 -34.87 -32.85 31.08
N SER A 164 -33.96 -33.42 30.28
CA SER A 164 -33.67 -34.86 30.29
C SER A 164 -33.13 -35.32 31.65
N HIS A 165 -32.22 -34.60 32.27
CA HIS A 165 -31.71 -34.93 33.61
C HIS A 165 -32.81 -34.88 34.69
N ARG A 166 -33.69 -33.87 34.66
CA ARG A 166 -34.82 -33.78 35.61
C ARG A 166 -35.87 -34.86 35.35
N PHE A 167 -36.11 -35.20 34.08
CA PHE A 167 -37.05 -36.25 33.69
C PHE A 167 -36.54 -37.63 34.12
N LEU A 168 -35.27 -37.93 33.86
CA LEU A 168 -34.61 -39.17 34.33
C LEU A 168 -34.57 -39.26 35.86
N ARG A 169 -34.29 -38.16 36.57
CA ARG A 169 -34.38 -38.12 38.04
C ARG A 169 -35.80 -38.31 38.56
N LYS A 170 -36.82 -37.84 37.83
CA LYS A 170 -38.23 -38.03 38.22
C LYS A 170 -38.65 -39.49 38.05
N ILE A 171 -38.21 -40.14 36.97
CA ILE A 171 -38.43 -41.57 36.72
C ILE A 171 -37.71 -42.41 37.79
N SER A 172 -36.46 -42.09 38.13
CA SER A 172 -35.71 -42.85 39.16
C SER A 172 -36.28 -42.70 40.57
N ARG A 173 -37.01 -41.60 40.86
CA ARG A 173 -37.66 -41.35 42.15
C ARG A 173 -39.11 -41.84 42.23
N GLY A 174 -39.75 -42.09 41.09
CA GLY A 174 -41.11 -42.66 41.01
C GLY A 174 -41.14 -44.18 40.88
N SER A 175 -39.98 -44.85 40.96
CA SER A 175 -39.81 -46.30 40.84
C SER A 175 -39.42 -46.99 42.16
N ILE A 176 -39.75 -46.38 43.31
CA ILE A 176 -39.75 -46.99 44.66
C ILE A 176 -41.17 -46.91 45.20
#